data_AF-A0A0B8P7M5-F1
#
_entry.id   AF-A0A0B8P7M5-F1
#
_cell.length_a   1.000
_cell.length_b   1.000
_cell.length_c   1.000
_cell.angle_alpha   90.00
_cell.angle_beta   90.00
_cell.angle_gamma   90.00
#
_symmetry.space_group_name_H-M   'P 1'
#
loop_
_entity.id
_entity.type
_entity.pdbx_description
1 polymer ?
#
loop_
_entity_poly.entity_id
_entity_poly.type
_entity_poly.pdbx_seq_one_letter_code
_entity_poly.pdbx_strand_id
1 'polypeptide(L)' 'MTFYLHQLDADDLTFPDPSLALEEPNGLLAFGGDLSVNRLVNAYQNGIFLV' A
#
# COMPACT_ATOMS: atom_id res chain seq x y z
N MET A 1 21.11 -4.40 -2.28
CA MET A 1 20.27 -3.17 -2.32
C MET A 1 19.22 -3.33 -1.25
N THR A 2 19.11 -2.41 -0.30
CA THR A 2 18.03 -2.43 0.69
C THR A 2 16.98 -1.44 0.22
N PHE A 3 15.76 -1.92 -0.06
CA PHE A 3 14.64 -1.05 -0.41
C PHE A 3 13.84 -0.74 0.85
N TYR A 4 13.40 0.50 1.00
CA TYR A 4 12.53 0.91 2.09
C TYR A 4 11.09 0.78 1.60
N LEU A 5 10.32 -0.08 2.26
CA LEU A 5 8.92 -0.31 1.94
C LEU A 5 8.05 0.06 3.14
N HIS A 6 6.94 0.73 2.91
CA HIS A 6 6.03 1.13 3.98
C HIS A 6 5.27 -0.09 4.52
N GLN A 7 5.30 -0.28 5.83
CA GLN A 7 4.43 -1.25 6.49
C GLN A 7 3.11 -0.56 6.87
N LEU A 8 1.98 -1.14 6.46
CA LEU A 8 0.66 -0.67 6.83
C LEU A 8 0.30 -1.16 8.24
N ASP A 9 -0.30 -0.28 9.03
CA ASP A 9 -0.93 -0.63 10.30
C ASP A 9 -2.29 -1.29 10.05
N ALA A 10 -2.68 -2.26 10.88
CA ALA A 10 -4.00 -2.89 10.79
C ALA A 10 -5.11 -1.93 11.23
N ASP A 11 -4.85 -1.05 12.18
CA ASP A 11 -5.83 -0.12 12.74
C ASP A 11 -5.91 1.22 11.97
N ASP A 12 -5.00 1.46 11.03
CA ASP A 12 -4.98 2.64 10.15
C ASP A 12 -5.23 2.25 8.68
N LEU A 13 -6.17 2.94 8.04
CA LEU A 13 -6.52 2.74 6.63
C LEU A 13 -5.67 3.58 5.67
N THR A 14 -4.84 4.49 6.18
CA THR A 14 -4.04 5.42 5.38
C THR A 14 -3.03 4.68 4.50
N PHE A 15 -2.92 5.10 3.25
CA PHE A 15 -1.90 4.61 2.32
C PHE A 15 -0.81 5.66 2.08
N PRO A 16 0.44 5.24 1.84
CA PRO A 16 1.48 6.14 1.34
C PRO A 16 1.08 6.73 -0.02
N ASP A 17 1.67 7.87 -0.37
CA ASP A 17 1.48 8.47 -1.68
C ASP A 17 1.98 7.51 -2.79
N PRO A 18 1.18 7.20 -3.83
CA PRO A 18 1.58 6.29 -4.90
C PRO A 18 2.86 6.68 -5.64
N SER A 19 3.26 7.97 -5.61
CA SER A 19 4.54 8.43 -6.17
C SER A 19 5.78 7.86 -5.46
N LEU A 20 5.60 7.29 -4.26
CA LEU A 20 6.65 6.61 -3.50
C LEU A 20 6.83 5.14 -3.88
N ALA A 21 6.02 4.63 -4.81
CA ALA A 21 6.13 3.25 -5.26
C ALA A 21 7.50 2.98 -5.90
N LEU A 22 8.03 1.78 -5.69
CA LEU A 22 9.29 1.35 -6.28
C LEU A 22 9.17 1.23 -7.81
N GLU A 23 10.24 1.59 -8.52
CA GLU A 23 10.35 1.34 -9.96
C GLU A 23 10.61 -0.14 -10.26
N GLU A 24 11.37 -0.82 -9.38
CA GLU A 24 11.65 -2.25 -9.46
C GLU A 24 11.63 -2.86 -8.05
N PRO A 25 10.67 -3.76 -7.74
CA PRO A 25 9.56 -4.18 -8.59
C PRO A 25 8.54 -3.04 -8.80
N ASN A 26 8.09 -2.87 -10.04
CA ASN A 26 7.23 -1.75 -10.44
C ASN A 26 5.93 -1.71 -9.65
N GLY A 27 5.67 -0.55 -9.02
CA GLY A 27 4.41 -0.28 -8.33
C GLY A 27 4.35 -0.84 -6.90
N LEU A 28 5.41 -1.50 -6.41
CA LEU A 28 5.44 -1.98 -5.04
C LEU A 28 5.56 -0.80 -4.07
N LEU A 29 4.50 -0.57 -3.29
CA LEU A 29 4.35 0.61 -2.45
C LEU A 29 4.40 0.31 -0.94
N ALA A 30 3.69 -0.74 -0.51
CA ALA A 30 3.55 -1.08 0.89
C ALA A 30 3.28 -2.58 1.11
N PHE A 31 3.38 -3.04 2.35
CA PHE A 31 3.05 -4.40 2.78
C PHE A 31 2.37 -4.40 4.15
N GLY A 32 1.69 -5.49 4.50
CA GLY A 32 0.99 -5.63 5.77
C GLY A 32 -0.46 -5.12 5.73
N GLY A 33 -0.99 -4.72 6.89
CA GLY A 33 -2.41 -4.39 7.04
C GLY A 33 -3.33 -5.62 7.04
N ASP A 34 -4.53 -5.46 6.50
CA ASP A 34 -5.57 -6.49 6.42
C ASP A 34 -6.29 -6.48 5.05
N LEU A 35 -7.27 -7.36 4.86
CA LEU A 35 -8.15 -7.37 3.67
C LEU A 35 -9.58 -6.97 4.04
N SER A 36 -9.74 -6.07 5.01
CA SER A 36 -11.04 -5.55 5.38
C SER A 36 -11.67 -4.77 4.21
N VAL A 37 -13.01 -4.79 4.14
CA VAL A 37 -13.76 -4.09 3.08
C VAL A 37 -13.41 -2.60 3.06
N ASN A 38 -13.28 -1.97 4.23
CA ASN A 38 -12.97 -0.55 4.33
C ASN A 38 -11.57 -0.24 3.76
N ARG A 39 -10.58 -1.12 4.01
CA ARG A 39 -9.24 -0.94 3.44
C ARG A 39 -9.24 -1.14 1.93
N LEU A 40 -9.91 -2.17 1.43
CA LEU A 40 -10.04 -2.40 -0.01
C LEU A 40 -10.67 -1.19 -0.69
N VAL A 41 -11.81 -0.70 -0.21
CA VAL A 41 -12.48 0.48 -0.75
C VAL A 41 -11.55 1.70 -0.75
N ASN A 42 -10.84 1.95 0.36
CA ASN A 42 -9.89 3.06 0.45
C ASN A 42 -8.72 2.90 -0.53
N ALA A 43 -8.18 1.69 -0.68
CA ALA A 43 -7.09 1.41 -1.63
C ALA A 43 -7.54 1.71 -3.07
N TYR A 44 -8.68 1.19 -3.50
CA TYR A 44 -9.22 1.41 -4.84
C TYR A 44 -9.50 2.90 -5.13
N GLN A 45 -9.98 3.66 -4.13
CA GLN A 45 -10.16 5.11 -4.27
C GLN A 45 -8.84 5.86 -4.48
N ASN A 46 -7.73 5.34 -3.96
CA ASN A 46 -6.40 5.90 -4.12
C ASN A 46 -5.60 5.28 -5.29
N GLY A 47 -6.24 4.45 -6.13
CA GLY A 47 -5.58 3.77 -7.25
C GLY A 47 -4.58 2.69 -6.82
N ILE A 48 -4.71 2.18 -5.60
CA ILE A 48 -3.86 1.13 -5.02
C ILE A 48 -4.63 -0.20 -5.07
N PHE A 49 -3.93 -1.26 -5.47
CA PHE A 49 -4.49 -2.60 -5.58
C PHE A 49 -3.77 -3.52 -4.59
N LEU A 50 -4.54 -4.13 -3.69
CA LEU A 50 -4.03 -5.14 -2.76
C LEU A 50 -4.00 -6.49 -3.47
N VAL A 51 -2.90 -7.23 -3.32
CA VAL A 51 -2.67 -8.57 -3.88
C VAL A 51 -2.31 -9.57 -2.79
#